data_AF-A0A2I0IIL2-F1
#
_entry.id   AF-A0A2I0IIL2-F1
#
_cell.length_a   1.000
_cell.length_b   1.000
_cell.length_c   1.000
_cell.angle_alpha   90.00
_cell.angle_beta   90.00
_cell.angle_gamma   90.00
#
_symmetry.space_group_name_H-M   'P 1'
#
loop_
_entity.id
_entity.type
_entity.pdbx_description
1 polymer ?
#
loop_
_entity_poly.entity_id
_entity_poly.type
_entity_poly.pdbx_seq_one_letter_code
_entity_poly.pdbx_strand_id
1 'polypeptide(L)'
;MVLNFMKLAKINTDRNLETCGVLAGSLKNRKFYVTALIIPKQESTSDSCQTTNEEEIFEVQDKQSLFPLGWIHTHPTQSCFMSSIDLHTHYSYQIMLPEAVAIVMAPRDSSRPHGIFRLTTPGGMSVIRQCDRRGFHPHDEPPDGGPIYKSCPDIYMNPNLKFDVIDLR
;
A
#
# COMPACT_ATOMS: atom_id res chain seq x y z
N MET A 1 5.09 -12.53 4.53
CA MET A 1 4.06 -11.66 3.96
C MET A 1 4.21 -11.47 2.46
N VAL A 2 5.21 -10.72 2.00
CA VAL A 2 5.45 -10.40 0.58
C VAL A 2 5.38 -11.60 -0.37
N LEU A 3 6.03 -12.72 -0.03
CA LEU A 3 5.98 -13.93 -0.88
C LEU A 3 4.58 -14.55 -0.98
N ASN A 4 3.78 -14.52 0.09
CA ASN A 4 2.41 -15.03 0.04
C ASN A 4 1.51 -14.10 -0.78
N PHE A 5 1.69 -12.78 -0.63
CA PHE A 5 1.00 -11.80 -1.48
C PHE A 5 1.31 -12.03 -2.97
N MET A 6 2.58 -12.17 -3.34
CA MET A 6 2.97 -12.42 -4.73
C MET A 6 2.41 -13.74 -5.29
N LYS A 7 2.21 -14.77 -4.46
CA LYS A 7 1.53 -16.01 -4.89
C LYS A 7 0.05 -15.74 -5.20
N LEU A 8 -0.64 -14.97 -4.36
CA LEU A 8 -2.06 -14.63 -4.54
C LEU A 8 -2.29 -13.72 -5.75
N ALA A 9 -1.35 -12.80 -5.99
CA ALA A 9 -1.36 -11.85 -7.10
C ALA A 9 -0.85 -12.45 -8.43
N LYS A 10 -0.33 -13.69 -8.44
CA LYS A 10 0.40 -14.26 -9.58
C LYS A 10 -0.42 -14.24 -10.87
N ILE A 11 -1.67 -14.70 -10.84
CA ILE A 11 -2.53 -14.79 -12.04
C ILE A 11 -2.74 -13.41 -12.67
N ASN A 12 -3.02 -12.39 -11.85
CA ASN A 12 -3.18 -11.02 -12.33
C ASN A 12 -1.85 -10.45 -12.84
N THR A 13 -0.77 -10.67 -12.09
CA THR A 13 0.58 -10.22 -12.46
C THR A 13 1.02 -10.79 -13.82
N ASP A 14 0.78 -12.08 -14.06
CA ASP A 14 1.10 -12.73 -15.35
C ASP A 14 0.27 -12.15 -16.51
N ARG A 15 -0.94 -11.64 -16.22
CA ARG A 15 -1.85 -10.98 -17.17
C ARG A 15 -1.62 -9.46 -17.29
N ASN A 16 -0.55 -8.93 -16.70
CA ASN A 16 -0.28 -7.49 -16.60
C ASN A 16 -1.46 -6.72 -15.96
N LEU A 17 -2.00 -7.26 -14.87
CA LEU A 17 -3.00 -6.60 -14.03
C LEU A 17 -2.43 -6.41 -12.63
N GLU A 18 -2.63 -5.22 -12.06
CA GLU A 18 -2.28 -4.96 -10.67
C GLU A 18 -3.13 -5.79 -9.71
N THR A 19 -2.68 -5.90 -8.48
CA THR A 19 -3.44 -6.49 -7.37
C THR A 19 -3.06 -5.72 -6.11
N CYS A 20 -4.03 -5.40 -5.27
CA CYS A 20 -3.82 -4.82 -3.95
C CYS A 20 -4.22 -5.77 -2.82
N GLY A 21 -3.67 -5.53 -1.65
CA GLY A 21 -4.06 -6.10 -0.38
C GLY A 21 -3.92 -5.07 0.74
N VAL A 22 -4.74 -5.20 1.77
CA VAL A 22 -4.71 -4.34 2.96
C VAL A 22 -3.84 -4.98 4.03
N LEU A 23 -2.93 -4.18 4.58
CA LEU A 23 -2.09 -4.56 5.71
C LEU A 23 -2.84 -4.21 6.99
N ALA A 24 -3.24 -5.21 7.75
CA ALA A 24 -3.95 -5.03 9.00
C ALA A 24 -3.16 -5.66 10.16
N GLY A 25 -3.33 -5.14 11.38
CA GLY A 25 -2.53 -5.66 12.47
C GLY A 25 -2.82 -5.10 13.85
N SER A 26 -1.93 -5.41 14.79
CA SER A 26 -2.11 -5.09 16.20
C SER A 26 -1.03 -4.13 16.72
N LEU A 27 -1.38 -3.37 17.75
CA LEU A 27 -0.45 -2.52 18.49
C LEU A 27 -0.05 -3.21 19.80
N LYS A 28 1.25 -3.48 19.98
CA LYS A 28 1.79 -4.04 21.23
C LYS A 28 3.06 -3.31 21.62
N ASN A 29 3.16 -2.91 22.89
CA ASN A 29 4.34 -2.21 23.41
C ASN A 29 4.77 -1.01 22.55
N ARG A 30 3.79 -0.20 22.11
CA ARG A 30 3.98 0.97 21.23
C ARG A 30 4.61 0.63 19.86
N LYS A 31 4.49 -0.61 19.40
CA LYS A 31 4.92 -1.06 18.08
C LYS A 31 3.76 -1.70 17.34
N PHE A 32 3.56 -1.31 16.10
CA PHE A 32 2.61 -1.96 15.21
C PHE A 32 3.22 -3.23 14.62
N TYR A 33 2.42 -4.28 14.56
CA TYR A 33 2.75 -5.56 13.95
C TYR A 33 1.71 -5.86 12.89
N VAL A 34 2.13 -6.01 11.64
CA VAL A 34 1.23 -6.47 10.58
C VAL A 34 0.99 -7.97 10.77
N THR A 35 -0.20 -8.31 11.26
CA THR A 35 -0.58 -9.69 11.62
C THR A 35 -1.67 -10.25 10.70
N ALA A 36 -2.21 -9.45 9.78
CA ALA A 36 -3.17 -9.89 8.79
C ALA A 36 -2.89 -9.23 7.43
N LEU A 37 -3.02 -10.02 6.37
CA LEU A 37 -3.06 -9.58 4.98
C LEU A 37 -4.46 -9.88 4.44
N ILE A 38 -5.24 -8.84 4.19
CA ILE A 38 -6.59 -8.96 3.64
C ILE A 38 -6.48 -8.73 2.13
N ILE A 39 -6.95 -9.68 1.31
CA ILE A 39 -7.08 -9.52 -0.14
C ILE A 39 -8.54 -9.17 -0.43
N PRO A 40 -8.87 -7.90 -0.69
CA PRO A 40 -10.24 -7.49 -0.92
C PRO A 40 -10.70 -7.85 -2.33
N LYS A 41 -12.02 -7.83 -2.53
CA LYS A 41 -12.61 -7.66 -3.86
C LYS A 41 -12.07 -6.36 -4.46
N GLN A 42 -11.77 -6.39 -5.74
CA GLN A 42 -11.09 -5.29 -6.40
C GLN A 42 -11.28 -5.34 -7.92
N GLU A 43 -11.26 -4.17 -8.53
CA GLU A 43 -11.13 -4.00 -9.98
C GLU A 43 -9.67 -3.69 -10.31
N SER A 44 -9.14 -4.31 -11.35
CA SER A 44 -7.72 -4.23 -11.71
C SER A 44 -7.54 -3.85 -13.17
N THR A 45 -6.60 -2.94 -13.41
CA THR A 45 -6.07 -2.59 -14.73
C THR A 45 -4.55 -2.84 -14.76
N SER A 46 -3.88 -2.48 -15.84
CA SER A 46 -2.41 -2.57 -15.93
C SER A 46 -1.66 -1.60 -15.03
N ASP A 47 -2.35 -0.55 -14.57
CA ASP A 47 -1.72 0.59 -13.89
C ASP A 47 -2.50 0.99 -12.62
N SER A 48 -3.55 0.26 -12.25
CA SER A 48 -4.31 0.54 -11.04
C SER A 48 -5.01 -0.69 -10.48
N CYS A 49 -5.19 -0.72 -9.17
CA CYS A 49 -6.12 -1.60 -8.48
C CYS A 49 -6.98 -0.79 -7.52
N GLN A 50 -8.29 -0.98 -7.57
CA GLN A 50 -9.26 -0.28 -6.73
C GLN A 50 -10.05 -1.30 -5.94
N THR A 51 -10.10 -1.12 -4.62
CA THR A 51 -10.93 -1.94 -3.74
C THR A 51 -12.40 -1.75 -4.08
N THR A 52 -13.18 -2.80 -3.90
CA THR A 52 -14.63 -2.74 -3.90
C THR A 52 -15.13 -3.39 -2.61
N ASN A 53 -16.34 -3.04 -2.17
CA ASN A 53 -16.95 -3.57 -0.94
C ASN A 53 -16.06 -3.34 0.30
N GLU A 54 -15.60 -2.11 0.50
CA GLU A 54 -14.75 -1.72 1.64
C GLU A 54 -15.39 -2.02 3.01
N GLU A 55 -16.72 -2.14 3.05
CA GLU A 55 -17.48 -2.62 4.21
C GLU A 55 -17.01 -3.99 4.71
N GLU A 56 -16.67 -4.93 3.82
CA GLU A 56 -16.18 -6.27 4.21
C GLU A 56 -14.78 -6.20 4.82
N ILE A 57 -13.93 -5.30 4.30
CA ILE A 57 -12.60 -5.01 4.87
C ILE A 57 -12.76 -4.46 6.28
N PHE A 58 -13.67 -3.49 6.45
CA PHE A 58 -13.97 -2.89 7.73
C PHE A 58 -14.51 -3.92 8.72
N GLU A 59 -15.44 -4.80 8.31
CA GLU A 59 -15.98 -5.86 9.16
C GLU A 59 -14.89 -6.82 9.67
N VAL A 60 -13.94 -7.21 8.82
CA VAL A 60 -12.80 -8.05 9.23
C VAL A 60 -11.94 -7.33 10.26
N GLN A 61 -11.63 -6.05 10.00
CA GLN A 61 -10.82 -5.24 10.89
C GLN A 61 -11.50 -5.03 12.24
N ASP A 62 -12.80 -4.71 12.26
CA ASP A 62 -13.58 -4.47 13.47
C ASP A 62 -13.71 -5.73 14.34
N LYS A 63 -14.18 -6.85 13.75
CA LYS A 63 -14.38 -8.13 14.45
C LYS A 63 -13.10 -8.67 15.08
N GLN A 64 -11.95 -8.38 14.48
CA GLN A 64 -10.63 -8.83 14.97
C GLN A 64 -9.83 -7.73 15.67
N SER A 65 -10.40 -6.52 15.82
CA SER A 65 -9.74 -5.34 16.40
C SER A 65 -8.38 -5.02 15.77
N LEU A 66 -8.31 -5.06 14.43
CA LEU A 66 -7.11 -4.81 13.64
C LEU A 66 -7.04 -3.37 13.16
N PHE A 67 -5.88 -2.75 13.32
CA PHE A 67 -5.56 -1.43 12.77
C PHE A 67 -5.29 -1.50 11.26
N PRO A 68 -5.69 -0.49 10.46
CA PRO A 68 -5.33 -0.36 9.05
C PRO A 68 -3.90 0.17 8.92
N LEU A 69 -2.91 -0.72 8.91
CA LEU A 69 -1.49 -0.37 8.94
C LEU A 69 -0.92 0.04 7.58
N GLY A 70 -1.71 -0.02 6.52
CA GLY A 70 -1.30 0.34 5.17
C GLY A 70 -1.82 -0.64 4.14
N TRP A 71 -1.10 -0.73 3.03
CA TRP A 71 -1.49 -1.55 1.89
C TRP A 71 -0.26 -2.02 1.09
N ILE A 72 -0.47 -3.04 0.27
CA ILE A 72 0.52 -3.63 -0.61
C ILE A 72 -0.09 -3.80 -2.00
N HIS A 73 0.63 -3.45 -3.06
CA HIS A 73 0.18 -3.71 -4.43
C HIS A 73 1.30 -4.14 -5.37
N THR A 74 0.94 -4.62 -6.55
CA THR A 74 1.88 -5.00 -7.61
C THR A 74 1.95 -3.94 -8.71
N HIS A 75 3.16 -3.69 -9.19
CA HIS A 75 3.47 -3.12 -10.51
C HIS A 75 3.95 -4.27 -11.40
N PRO A 76 3.09 -4.91 -12.20
CA PRO A 76 3.46 -6.14 -12.93
C PRO A 76 4.62 -5.94 -13.92
N THR A 77 4.73 -4.74 -14.52
CA THR A 77 5.74 -4.42 -15.52
C THR A 77 6.55 -3.17 -15.23
N GLN A 78 6.00 -2.26 -14.45
CA GLN A 78 6.59 -0.97 -14.12
C GLN A 78 7.68 -1.12 -13.03
N SER A 79 8.50 -0.08 -12.90
CA SER A 79 9.53 -0.01 -11.86
C SER A 79 8.93 0.21 -10.46
N CYS A 80 9.75 0.10 -9.43
CA CYS A 80 9.31 0.30 -8.04
C CYS A 80 9.29 1.78 -7.63
N PHE A 81 8.12 2.41 -7.73
CA PHE A 81 7.86 3.79 -7.32
C PHE A 81 6.41 3.96 -6.85
N MET A 82 6.06 5.12 -6.30
CA MET A 82 4.66 5.49 -6.00
C MET A 82 4.08 6.30 -7.16
N SER A 83 3.07 5.77 -7.84
CA SER A 83 2.35 6.43 -8.92
C SER A 83 1.45 7.57 -8.40
N SER A 84 0.95 8.44 -9.30
CA SER A 84 -0.04 9.46 -8.95
C SER A 84 -1.23 8.87 -8.20
N ILE A 85 -1.75 7.72 -8.65
CA ILE A 85 -2.89 7.06 -8.01
C ILE A 85 -2.48 6.54 -6.63
N ASP A 86 -1.30 5.95 -6.51
CA ASP A 86 -0.79 5.40 -5.25
C ASP A 86 -0.63 6.50 -4.19
N LEU A 87 -0.16 7.68 -4.58
CA LEU A 87 -0.01 8.83 -3.68
C LEU A 87 -1.36 9.27 -3.12
N HIS A 88 -2.39 9.36 -3.97
CA HIS A 88 -3.75 9.71 -3.55
C HIS A 88 -4.40 8.63 -2.68
N THR A 89 -4.22 7.35 -3.02
CA THR A 89 -4.69 6.23 -2.19
C THR A 89 -4.00 6.25 -0.83
N HIS A 90 -2.68 6.39 -0.81
CA HIS A 90 -1.90 6.32 0.41
C HIS A 90 -2.14 7.53 1.34
N TYR A 91 -2.46 8.70 0.79
CA TYR A 91 -2.84 9.87 1.59
C TYR A 91 -3.98 9.56 2.56
N SER A 92 -5.04 8.87 2.11
CA SER A 92 -6.16 8.48 2.97
C SER A 92 -5.72 7.57 4.13
N TYR A 93 -4.85 6.59 3.86
CA TYR A 93 -4.27 5.74 4.91
C TYR A 93 -3.44 6.54 5.90
N GLN A 94 -2.56 7.44 5.41
CA GLN A 94 -1.62 8.17 6.26
C GLN A 94 -2.28 9.29 7.07
N ILE A 95 -3.43 9.82 6.62
CA ILE A 95 -4.28 10.70 7.44
C ILE A 95 -4.88 9.94 8.63
N MET A 96 -5.34 8.71 8.41
CA MET A 96 -5.96 7.88 9.46
C MET A 96 -4.91 7.34 10.45
N LEU A 97 -3.74 6.97 9.95
CA LEU A 97 -2.63 6.47 10.74
C LEU A 97 -1.29 7.02 10.20
N PRO A 98 -0.62 7.95 10.90
CA PRO A 98 0.64 8.54 10.43
C PRO A 98 1.75 7.52 10.12
N GLU A 99 1.74 6.37 10.81
CA GLU A 99 2.69 5.28 10.61
C GLU A 99 2.38 4.38 9.40
N ALA A 100 1.24 4.57 8.73
CA ALA A 100 0.82 3.73 7.62
C ALA A 100 1.86 3.67 6.50
N VAL A 101 1.88 2.55 5.76
CA VAL A 101 2.87 2.30 4.72
C VAL A 101 2.22 1.81 3.42
N ALA A 102 2.84 2.14 2.30
CA ALA A 102 2.52 1.54 1.01
C ALA A 102 3.68 0.64 0.59
N ILE A 103 3.42 -0.64 0.32
CA ILE A 103 4.41 -1.58 -0.20
C ILE A 103 4.13 -1.79 -1.69
N VAL A 104 5.12 -1.47 -2.53
CA VAL A 104 5.04 -1.72 -3.97
C VAL A 104 5.90 -2.93 -4.31
N MET A 105 5.31 -3.89 -5.01
CA MET A 105 5.98 -5.08 -5.53
C MET A 105 6.19 -4.94 -7.03
N ALA A 106 7.45 -4.85 -7.47
CA ALA A 106 7.81 -4.67 -8.88
C ALA A 106 8.63 -5.87 -9.39
N PRO A 107 8.00 -7.02 -9.69
CA PRO A 107 8.70 -8.27 -9.99
C PRO A 107 9.61 -8.22 -11.23
N ARG A 108 9.41 -7.26 -12.14
CA ARG A 108 10.26 -7.07 -13.33
C ARG A 108 11.35 -6.01 -13.16
N ASP A 109 11.36 -5.28 -12.05
CA ASP A 109 12.42 -4.33 -11.73
C ASP A 109 13.61 -5.08 -11.10
N SER A 110 14.64 -5.33 -11.91
CA SER A 110 15.85 -6.03 -11.46
C SER A 110 16.68 -5.23 -10.46
N SER A 111 16.53 -3.90 -10.44
CA SER A 111 17.26 -3.01 -9.53
C SER A 111 16.60 -2.93 -8.16
N ARG A 112 15.26 -2.95 -8.14
CA ARG A 112 14.46 -2.74 -6.94
C ARG A 112 13.15 -3.54 -7.02
N PRO A 113 13.15 -4.83 -6.65
CA PRO A 113 11.97 -5.69 -6.82
C PRO A 113 10.82 -5.35 -5.87
N HIS A 114 11.08 -4.55 -4.83
CA HIS A 114 10.04 -4.02 -3.95
C HIS A 114 10.50 -2.74 -3.26
N GLY A 115 9.55 -2.00 -2.70
CA GLY A 115 9.78 -0.77 -1.96
C GLY A 115 8.69 -0.55 -0.93
N ILE A 116 9.06 0.07 0.19
CA ILE A 116 8.12 0.50 1.21
C ILE A 116 8.22 2.00 1.33
N PHE A 117 7.07 2.67 1.27
CA PHE A 117 6.98 4.11 1.12
C PHE A 117 5.99 4.72 2.10
N ARG A 118 6.17 6.02 2.32
CA ARG A 118 5.19 6.92 2.94
C ARG A 118 5.27 8.30 2.32
N LEU A 119 4.18 9.06 2.38
CA LEU A 119 4.22 10.49 2.04
C LEU A 119 5.08 11.24 3.05
N THR A 120 5.81 12.26 2.60
CA THR A 120 6.53 13.14 3.50
C THR A 120 5.55 14.04 4.27
N THR A 121 5.85 14.30 5.54
CA THR A 121 5.02 15.13 6.42
C THR A 121 5.87 16.30 6.93
N PRO A 122 5.44 17.56 6.75
CA PRO A 122 4.18 17.98 6.15
C PRO A 122 4.16 18.03 4.61
N GLY A 123 5.32 17.99 3.94
CA GLY A 123 5.48 18.29 2.51
C GLY A 123 4.51 17.58 1.56
N GLY A 124 4.74 16.31 1.26
CA GLY A 124 3.91 15.54 0.33
C GLY A 124 2.47 15.37 0.77
N MET A 125 2.22 15.22 2.08
CA MET A 125 0.86 15.23 2.63
C MET A 125 0.11 16.52 2.27
N SER A 126 0.78 17.67 2.30
CA SER A 126 0.15 18.96 1.95
C SER A 126 -0.12 19.08 0.46
N VAL A 127 0.80 18.60 -0.39
CA VAL A 127 0.63 18.57 -1.85
C VAL A 127 -0.57 17.73 -2.25
N ILE A 128 -0.66 16.49 -1.76
CA ILE A 128 -1.76 15.59 -2.14
C ILE A 128 -3.10 16.07 -1.57
N ARG A 129 -3.11 16.66 -0.36
CA ARG A 129 -4.31 17.25 0.25
C ARG A 129 -4.95 18.33 -0.62
N GLN A 130 -4.15 19.13 -1.31
CA GLN A 130 -4.61 20.28 -2.11
C GLN A 130 -4.88 19.91 -3.56
N CYS A 131 -4.59 18.68 -3.98
CA CYS A 131 -4.76 18.24 -5.36
C CYS A 131 -6.19 17.74 -5.61
N ASP A 132 -6.89 18.38 -6.54
CA ASP A 132 -8.26 18.05 -6.96
C ASP A 132 -8.34 17.37 -8.35
N ARG A 133 -7.18 17.18 -8.99
CA ARG A 133 -7.06 16.54 -10.31
C ARG A 133 -7.40 15.06 -10.26
N ARG A 134 -7.93 14.53 -11.37
CA ARG A 134 -8.34 13.13 -11.52
C ARG A 134 -7.50 12.42 -12.59
N GLY A 135 -7.43 11.10 -12.51
CA GLY A 135 -6.61 10.28 -13.39
C GLY A 135 -5.11 10.44 -13.10
N PHE A 136 -4.26 9.91 -14.00
CA PHE A 136 -2.82 10.06 -13.88
C PHE A 136 -2.36 11.47 -14.20
N HIS A 137 -1.66 12.11 -13.26
CA HIS A 137 -1.10 13.45 -13.44
C HIS A 137 0.17 13.64 -12.60
N PRO A 138 1.09 14.54 -13.00
CA PRO A 138 2.24 14.90 -12.17
C PRO A 138 1.83 15.85 -11.04
N HIS A 139 2.52 15.80 -9.90
CA HIS A 139 2.32 16.71 -8.77
C HIS A 139 3.48 17.70 -8.65
N ASP A 140 3.17 18.91 -8.19
CA ASP A 140 4.17 19.94 -7.91
C ASP A 140 5.05 19.54 -6.71
N GLU A 141 6.24 20.10 -6.66
CA GLU A 141 7.14 19.91 -5.53
C GLU A 141 6.54 20.52 -4.25
N PRO A 142 6.68 19.85 -3.10
CA PRO A 142 6.40 20.42 -1.79
C PRO A 142 7.05 21.81 -1.59
N PRO A 143 6.40 22.74 -0.87
CA PRO A 143 6.93 24.09 -0.62
C PRO A 143 8.30 24.12 0.08
N ASP A 144 8.66 23.05 0.78
CA ASP A 144 9.96 22.87 1.44
C ASP A 144 11.05 22.33 0.50
N GLY A 145 10.74 22.10 -0.78
CA GLY A 145 11.65 21.54 -1.79
C GLY A 145 11.97 20.06 -1.57
N GLY A 146 11.28 19.39 -0.64
CA GLY A 146 11.46 17.98 -0.36
C GLY A 146 10.75 17.07 -1.36
N PRO A 147 11.00 15.74 -1.33
CA PRO A 147 10.24 14.80 -2.15
C PRO A 147 8.81 14.62 -1.62
N ILE A 148 7.85 14.29 -2.49
CA ILE A 148 6.46 14.03 -2.09
C ILE A 148 6.36 12.77 -1.21
N TYR A 149 7.17 11.76 -1.47
CA TYR A 149 7.21 10.53 -0.70
C TYR A 149 8.65 10.09 -0.46
N LYS A 150 8.84 9.25 0.54
CA LYS A 150 10.15 8.70 0.91
C LYS A 150 10.08 7.20 1.14
N SER A 151 11.23 6.54 1.01
CA SER A 151 11.36 5.15 1.46
C SER A 151 11.34 5.07 2.99
N CYS A 152 10.88 3.94 3.50
CA CYS A 152 10.77 3.65 4.94
C CYS A 152 11.74 2.53 5.34
N PRO A 153 13.06 2.80 5.46
CA PRO A 153 14.04 1.77 5.84
C PRO A 153 13.86 1.29 7.29
N ASP A 154 13.19 2.08 8.14
CA ASP A 154 12.98 1.79 9.57
C ASP A 154 11.98 0.64 9.83
N ILE A 155 11.37 0.08 8.78
CA ILE A 155 10.42 -1.03 8.90
C ILE A 155 11.18 -2.33 8.99
N TYR A 156 10.98 -3.03 10.11
CA TYR A 156 11.59 -4.32 10.33
C TYR A 156 10.76 -5.46 9.72
N MET A 157 11.31 -6.10 8.68
CA MET A 157 10.75 -7.32 8.09
C MET A 157 11.13 -8.54 8.93
N ASN A 158 10.23 -8.96 9.82
CA ASN A 158 10.44 -10.17 10.63
C ASN A 158 9.98 -11.43 9.87
N PRO A 159 10.88 -12.35 9.47
CA PRO A 159 10.50 -13.56 8.74
C PRO A 159 9.71 -14.56 9.59
N ASN A 160 9.79 -14.47 10.92
CA ASN A 160 9.14 -15.37 11.86
C ASN A 160 7.79 -14.84 12.36
N LEU A 161 7.40 -13.62 11.98
CA LEU A 161 6.11 -13.07 12.35
C LEU A 161 5.01 -13.85 11.62
N LYS A 162 4.18 -14.53 12.40
CA LYS A 162 2.97 -15.17 11.88
C LYS A 162 1.97 -14.09 11.49
N PHE A 163 1.31 -14.31 10.37
CA PHE A 163 0.23 -13.46 9.90
C PHE A 163 -0.82 -14.32 9.21
N ASP A 164 -2.07 -13.89 9.31
CA ASP A 164 -3.20 -14.53 8.65
C ASP A 164 -3.40 -13.94 7.26
N VAL A 165 -3.84 -14.78 6.32
CA VAL A 165 -4.27 -14.34 4.99
C VAL A 165 -5.78 -14.51 4.93
N ILE A 166 -6.48 -13.41 4.66
CA ILE A 166 -7.93 -13.36 4.58
C ILE A 166 -8.28 -12.95 3.15
N ASP A 167 -8.72 -13.92 2.34
CA ASP A 167 -9.05 -13.69 0.93
C ASP A 167 -10.56 -13.51 0.78
N LEU A 168 -10.98 -12.31 0.35
CA LEU A 168 -12.38 -11.90 0.21
C LEU A 168 -12.85 -11.86 -1.25
N ARG A 169 -11.99 -12.23 -2.21
CA ARG A 169 -12.28 -12.15 -3.65
C ARG A 169 -13.43 -13.04 -4.11
#